data_AF-A0A1W9GIH6-F1
#
_entry.id   AF-A0A1W9GIH6-F1
#
_cell.length_a   1.000
_cell.length_b   1.000
_cell.length_c   1.000
_cell.angle_alpha   90.00
_cell.angle_beta   90.00
_cell.angle_gamma   90.00
#
_symmetry.space_group_name_H-M   'P 1'
#
loop_
_entity.id
_entity.type
_entity.pdbx_description
1 polymer ?
#
loop_
_entity_poly.entity_id
_entity_poly.type
_entity_poly.pdbx_seq_one_letter_code
_entity_poly.pdbx_strand_id
1 'polypeptide(L)'
;MDRNGFASTASRLLIMISLSWCTSLVWSARADADTGDDLQIEVTKKGAGKQVIISQGAKEWFMLVDVTPENAVVLKQEKEHDQYLIDESETHDRPMTADEVEATIADYVNSVKARARKK
;
A
#
# COMPACT_ATOMS: atom_id res chain seq x y z
N MET A 1 -32.28 -28.59 -34.15
CA MET A 1 -31.42 -29.16 -33.11
C MET A 1 -30.05 -28.52 -33.25
N ASP A 2 -29.74 -27.52 -32.41
CA ASP A 2 -28.75 -27.61 -31.31
C ASP A 2 -27.30 -27.65 -31.84
N ARG A 3 -26.27 -26.92 -31.38
CA ARG A 3 -26.03 -26.01 -30.24
C ARG A 3 -24.60 -25.45 -30.41
N ASN A 4 -24.39 -24.21 -29.97
CA ASN A 4 -23.19 -23.68 -29.29
C ASN A 4 -21.80 -23.68 -29.97
N GLY A 5 -21.17 -22.49 -29.97
CA GLY A 5 -19.71 -22.37 -30.08
C GLY A 5 -19.16 -20.96 -30.35
N PHE A 6 -19.68 -19.91 -29.70
CA PHE A 6 -19.11 -18.56 -29.80
C PHE A 6 -17.83 -18.46 -28.96
N ALA A 7 -16.67 -18.77 -29.54
CA ALA A 7 -15.37 -18.52 -28.93
C ALA A 7 -14.92 -17.10 -29.28
N SER A 8 -15.38 -16.12 -28.49
CA SER A 8 -14.85 -14.76 -28.50
C SER A 8 -13.48 -14.75 -27.81
N THR A 9 -12.40 -14.88 -28.58
CA THR A 9 -11.03 -14.70 -28.08
C THR A 9 -10.61 -13.26 -28.34
N ALA A 10 -11.07 -12.37 -27.45
CA ALA A 10 -10.65 -11.00 -27.40
C ALA A 10 -9.19 -10.90 -26.91
N SER A 11 -8.34 -10.39 -27.79
CA SER A 11 -7.33 -9.36 -27.52
C SER A 11 -6.79 -9.31 -26.09
N ARG A 12 -5.63 -9.94 -25.87
CA ARG A 12 -4.77 -9.64 -24.73
C ARG A 12 -3.47 -9.05 -25.28
N LEU A 13 -3.48 -7.72 -25.40
CA LEU A 13 -2.33 -6.91 -25.75
C LEU A 13 -1.23 -7.16 -24.70
N LEU A 14 -0.14 -7.79 -25.12
CA LEU A 14 1.10 -7.89 -24.36
C LEU A 14 1.77 -6.50 -24.35
N ILE A 15 1.64 -5.79 -23.23
CA ILE A 15 2.44 -4.60 -22.98
C ILE A 15 3.75 -5.06 -22.32
N MET A 16 4.80 -5.18 -23.14
CA MET A 16 6.18 -5.20 -22.69
C MET A 16 6.58 -3.78 -22.28
N ILE A 17 6.66 -3.51 -20.98
CA ILE A 17 7.33 -2.31 -20.47
C ILE A 17 8.76 -2.72 -20.12
N SER A 18 9.64 -2.55 -21.10
CA SER A 18 11.07 -2.40 -20.87
C SER A 18 11.33 -0.93 -20.59
N LEU A 19 11.49 -0.54 -19.32
CA LEU A 19 12.15 0.70 -18.96
C LEU A 19 13.26 0.41 -17.95
N SER A 20 14.46 0.38 -18.50
CA SER A 20 15.72 0.58 -17.79
C SER A 20 15.69 1.95 -17.10
N TRP A 21 15.83 2.01 -15.78
CA TRP A 21 16.47 3.13 -15.07
C TRP A 21 16.76 2.82 -13.60
N CYS A 22 17.99 3.19 -13.23
CA CYS A 22 18.51 3.41 -11.88
C CYS A 22 18.48 2.21 -10.92
N THR A 23 19.64 1.56 -10.82
CA THR A 23 20.07 0.83 -9.63
C THR A 23 20.08 1.78 -8.43
N SER A 24 18.94 1.94 -7.78
CA SER A 24 18.86 2.51 -6.45
C SER A 24 19.48 1.51 -5.47
N LEU A 25 20.46 2.01 -4.72
CA LEU A 25 21.09 1.34 -3.61
C LEU A 25 20.01 0.71 -2.71
N VAL A 26 19.84 -0.60 -2.76
CA VAL A 26 18.94 -1.30 -1.83
C VAL A 26 19.68 -1.36 -0.49
N TRP A 27 19.40 -0.41 0.40
CA TRP A 27 19.81 -0.54 1.79
C TRP A 27 18.79 -1.45 2.46
N SER A 28 19.04 -2.75 2.43
CA SER A 28 18.29 -3.70 3.26
C SER A 28 18.73 -3.51 4.71
N ALA A 29 18.03 -2.64 5.44
CA ALA A 29 18.04 -2.70 6.89
C ALA A 29 17.26 -3.95 7.30
N ARG A 30 17.98 -5.05 7.55
CA ARG A 30 17.41 -6.24 8.17
C ARG A 30 17.20 -5.92 9.64
N ALA A 31 15.99 -5.47 9.99
CA ALA A 31 15.55 -5.41 11.36
C ALA A 31 15.14 -6.81 11.82
N ASP A 32 15.63 -7.20 12.98
CA ASP A 32 15.49 -8.49 13.64
C ASP A 32 14.08 -9.10 13.61
N ALA A 33 14.07 -10.41 13.42
CA ALA A 33 12.89 -11.26 13.42
C ALA A 33 12.28 -11.37 14.83
N ASP A 34 11.02 -10.95 14.95
CA ASP A 34 10.11 -11.37 16.03
C ASP A 34 9.10 -12.34 15.39
N THR A 35 9.22 -13.62 15.75
CA THR A 35 8.53 -14.73 15.05
C THR A 35 7.04 -14.72 15.38
N GLY A 36 6.24 -14.20 14.45
CA GLY A 36 4.79 -14.22 14.49
C GLY A 36 4.24 -13.64 13.20
N ASP A 37 4.18 -14.48 12.17
CA ASP A 37 3.66 -14.17 10.83
C ASP A 37 4.32 -12.92 10.22
N ASP A 38 5.39 -13.10 9.43
CA ASP A 38 6.29 -12.04 8.93
C ASP A 38 5.53 -10.90 8.24
N LEU A 39 5.08 -9.91 9.02
CA LEU A 39 4.46 -8.69 8.55
C LEU A 39 5.50 -7.93 7.73
N GLN A 40 5.30 -7.90 6.42
CA GLN A 40 6.15 -7.15 5.52
C GLN A 40 5.65 -5.71 5.51
N ILE A 41 6.51 -4.78 5.91
CA ILE A 41 6.19 -3.35 5.95
C ILE A 41 7.09 -2.65 4.96
N GLU A 42 6.50 -2.10 3.92
CA GLU A 42 7.16 -1.28 2.92
C GLU A 42 6.73 0.17 3.08
N VAL A 43 7.70 1.08 3.24
CA VAL A 43 7.46 2.52 3.32
C VAL A 43 8.20 3.20 2.17
N THR A 44 7.44 3.86 1.30
CA THR A 44 7.94 4.57 0.13
C THR A 44 7.70 6.07 0.29
N LYS A 45 8.73 6.89 0.11
CA LYS A 45 8.58 8.34 0.09
C LYS A 45 7.90 8.79 -1.21
N LYS A 46 6.90 9.67 -1.11
CA LYS A 46 6.15 10.22 -2.26
C LYS A 46 6.03 11.74 -2.11
N GLY A 47 6.90 12.48 -2.80
CA GLY A 47 6.92 13.95 -2.69
C GLY A 47 7.20 14.42 -1.25
N ALA A 48 6.32 15.26 -0.72
CA ALA A 48 6.32 15.70 0.68
C ALA A 48 5.60 14.73 1.63
N GLY A 49 4.88 13.75 1.07
CA GLY A 49 4.19 12.70 1.79
C GLY A 49 4.89 11.34 1.69
N LYS A 50 4.14 10.28 2.03
CA LYS A 50 4.65 8.92 2.14
C LYS A 50 3.54 7.90 1.90
N GLN A 51 3.94 6.75 1.38
CA GLN A 51 3.12 5.58 1.16
C GLN A 51 3.61 4.44 2.03
N VAL A 52 2.69 3.67 2.58
CA VAL A 52 2.95 2.50 3.42
C VAL A 52 2.12 1.35 2.89
N ILE A 53 2.75 0.22 2.68
CA ILE A 53 2.09 -1.05 2.36
C ILE A 53 2.52 -2.04 3.44
N ILE A 54 1.55 -2.66 4.10
CA ILE A 54 1.78 -3.73 5.06
C ILE A 54 1.08 -4.96 4.54
N SER A 55 1.80 -6.06 4.34
CA SER A 55 1.22 -7.31 3.89
C SER A 55 1.46 -8.43 4.91
N GLN A 56 0.43 -9.27 5.08
CA GLN A 56 0.45 -10.44 5.95
C GLN A 56 -0.43 -11.52 5.34
N GLY A 57 0.18 -12.56 4.78
CA GLY A 57 -0.55 -13.63 4.08
C GLY A 57 -1.44 -13.08 2.96
N ALA A 58 -2.76 -13.23 3.11
CA ALA A 58 -3.75 -12.71 2.16
C ALA A 58 -4.28 -11.31 2.50
N LYS A 59 -3.81 -10.71 3.59
CA LYS A 59 -4.21 -9.35 4.02
C LYS A 59 -3.18 -8.32 3.57
N GLU A 60 -3.68 -7.18 3.14
CA GLU A 60 -2.88 -6.03 2.77
C GLU A 60 -3.51 -4.76 3.36
N TRP A 61 -2.70 -3.96 4.03
CA TRP A 61 -3.06 -2.65 4.55
C TRP A 61 -2.25 -1.60 3.80
N PHE A 62 -2.93 -0.66 3.20
CA PHE A 62 -2.34 0.43 2.46
C PHE A 62 -2.63 1.75 3.17
N MET A 63 -1.62 2.60 3.26
CA MET A 63 -1.81 3.98 3.64
C MET A 63 -1.02 4.90 2.72
N LEU A 64 -1.65 5.98 2.26
CA LEU A 64 -0.99 7.05 1.54
C LEU A 64 -1.25 8.36 2.26
N VAL A 65 -0.19 9.07 2.61
CA VAL A 65 -0.26 10.47 2.99
C VAL A 65 0.24 11.25 1.79
N ASP A 66 -0.65 11.92 1.09
CA ASP A 66 -0.31 12.87 0.05
C ASP A 66 -0.31 14.27 0.64
N VAL A 67 0.80 14.99 0.46
CA VAL A 67 0.97 16.34 1.01
C VAL A 67 1.23 17.28 -0.15
N THR A 68 0.32 18.23 -0.34
CA THR A 68 0.46 19.34 -1.27
C THR A 68 0.73 20.63 -0.50
N PRO A 69 1.13 21.72 -1.15
CA PRO A 69 1.25 23.03 -0.49
C PRO A 69 -0.08 23.58 0.06
N GLU A 70 -1.21 23.11 -0.47
CA GLU A 70 -2.54 23.64 -0.15
C GLU A 70 -3.24 22.81 0.92
N ASN A 71 -3.06 21.49 0.89
CA ASN A 71 -3.81 20.55 1.70
C ASN A 71 -3.03 19.25 1.91
N ALA A 72 -3.55 18.36 2.75
CA ALA A 72 -3.05 16.99 2.85
C ALA A 72 -4.21 16.00 2.75
N VAL A 73 -3.94 14.82 2.18
CA VAL A 73 -4.90 13.74 2.04
C VAL A 73 -4.30 12.47 2.58
N VAL A 74 -4.99 11.82 3.51
CA VAL A 74 -4.62 10.53 4.08
C VAL A 74 -5.61 9.49 3.59
N LEU A 75 -5.14 8.54 2.78
CA LEU A 75 -5.89 7.38 2.36
C LEU A 75 -5.48 6.18 3.19
N LYS A 76 -6.43 5.37 3.63
CA LYS A 76 -6.22 4.12 4.36
C LYS A 76 -7.10 3.06 3.72
N GLN A 77 -6.51 1.96 3.29
CA GLN A 77 -7.23 0.84 2.72
C GLN A 77 -6.83 -0.45 3.40
N GLU A 78 -7.77 -1.38 3.54
CA GLU A 78 -7.52 -2.75 3.96
C GLU A 78 -8.15 -3.68 2.93
N LYS A 79 -7.37 -4.65 2.46
CA LYS A 79 -7.79 -5.69 1.54
C LYS A 79 -7.53 -7.06 2.16
N GLU A 80 -8.43 -8.00 1.92
CA GLU A 80 -8.22 -9.42 2.21
C GLU A 80 -8.56 -10.23 0.95
N HIS A 81 -7.58 -10.97 0.42
CA HIS A 81 -7.63 -11.62 -0.90
C HIS A 81 -7.97 -10.61 -2.01
N ASP A 82 -9.18 -10.67 -2.56
CA ASP A 82 -9.68 -9.76 -3.60
C ASP A 82 -10.78 -8.81 -3.11
N GLN A 83 -11.05 -8.80 -1.81
CA GLN A 83 -12.09 -7.98 -1.20
C GLN A 83 -11.47 -6.79 -0.45
N TYR A 84 -11.92 -5.59 -0.79
CA TYR A 84 -11.66 -4.40 0.02
C TYR A 84 -12.56 -4.41 1.25
N LEU A 85 -11.94 -4.42 2.43
CA LEU A 85 -12.62 -4.40 3.73
C LEU A 85 -12.78 -2.98 4.26
N ILE A 86 -11.77 -2.13 4.02
CA ILE A 86 -11.74 -0.74 4.46
C ILE A 86 -11.25 0.12 3.29
N ASP A 87 -11.91 1.25 3.10
CA ASP A 87 -11.51 2.32 2.20
C ASP A 87 -11.89 3.66 2.83
N GLU A 88 -10.93 4.29 3.50
CA GLU A 88 -11.10 5.53 4.25
C GLU A 88 -10.20 6.61 3.66
N SER A 89 -10.76 7.81 3.48
CA SER A 89 -10.03 8.99 3.05
C SER A 89 -10.29 10.15 3.99
N GLU A 90 -9.24 10.76 4.51
CA GLU A 90 -9.29 11.97 5.33
C GLU A 90 -8.56 13.11 4.61
N THR A 91 -9.22 14.25 4.46
CA THR A 91 -8.63 15.45 3.87
C THR A 91 -8.43 16.50 4.95
N HIS A 92 -7.24 17.06 5.01
CA HIS A 92 -6.89 18.19 5.87
C HIS A 92 -6.85 19.49 5.05
N ASP A 93 -7.48 20.55 5.54
CA ASP A 93 -7.51 21.88 4.90
C ASP A 93 -6.17 22.63 4.93
N ARG A 94 -5.13 22.00 5.46
CA ARG A 94 -3.76 22.52 5.52
C ARG A 94 -2.75 21.44 5.17
N PRO A 95 -1.56 21.81 4.69
CA PRO A 95 -0.47 20.87 4.56
C PRO A 95 -0.11 20.25 5.93
N MET A 96 0.15 18.94 5.91
CA MET A 96 0.80 18.27 7.04
C MET A 96 2.30 18.56 7.02
N THR A 97 2.86 18.77 8.21
CA THR A 97 4.31 18.85 8.40
C THR A 97 4.94 17.46 8.33
N ALA A 98 6.24 17.38 8.06
CA ALA A 98 6.95 16.09 7.98
C ALA A 98 6.81 15.28 9.27
N ASP A 99 6.91 15.92 10.43
CA ASP A 99 6.75 15.25 11.74
C ASP A 99 5.33 14.70 11.93
N GLU A 100 4.30 15.42 11.48
CA GLU A 100 2.92 14.93 11.48
C GLU A 100 2.77 13.72 10.55
N VAL A 101 3.37 13.74 9.37
CA VAL A 101 3.35 12.59 8.44
C VAL A 101 3.98 11.36 9.08
N GLU A 102 5.16 11.50 9.69
CA GLU A 102 5.82 10.40 10.40
C GLU A 102 4.97 9.88 11.56
N ALA A 103 4.38 10.78 12.34
CA ALA A 103 3.53 10.41 13.47
C ALA A 103 2.31 9.61 13.02
N THR A 104 1.62 10.06 11.97
CA THR A 104 0.46 9.36 11.41
C THR A 104 0.84 7.99 10.86
N ILE A 105 1.99 7.85 10.21
CA ILE A 105 2.49 6.56 9.71
C ILE A 105 2.83 5.63 10.85
N ALA A 106 3.55 6.12 11.86
CA ALA A 106 3.92 5.32 13.01
C ALA A 106 2.68 4.82 13.75
N ASP A 107 1.69 5.67 13.96
CA ASP A 107 0.41 5.30 14.55
C ASP A 107 -0.31 4.22 13.73
N TYR A 108 -0.42 4.42 12.41
CA TYR A 108 -1.05 3.45 11.54
C TYR A 108 -0.35 2.08 11.56
N VAL A 109 0.98 2.05 11.40
CA VAL A 109 1.77 0.81 11.45
C VAL A 109 1.60 0.11 12.79
N ASN A 110 1.61 0.85 13.90
CA ASN A 110 1.40 0.29 15.23
C ASN A 110 -0.03 -0.27 15.38
N SER A 111 -1.03 0.42 14.86
CA SER A 111 -2.43 -0.06 14.84
C SER A 111 -2.56 -1.37 14.05
N VAL A 112 -1.89 -1.49 12.91
CA VAL A 112 -1.90 -2.70 12.08
C VAL A 112 -1.17 -3.83 12.78
N LYS A 113 0.02 -3.60 13.35
CA LYS A 113 0.75 -4.59 14.15
C LYS A 113 -0.09 -5.10 15.33
N ALA A 114 -0.79 -4.20 16.02
CA ALA A 114 -1.66 -4.58 17.15
C ALA A 114 -2.88 -5.41 16.69
N ARG A 115 -3.44 -5.12 15.53
CA ARG A 115 -4.53 -5.91 14.92
C ARG A 115 -4.06 -7.28 14.44
N ALA A 116 -2.90 -7.32 13.78
CA ALA A 116 -2.30 -8.53 13.24
C ALA A 116 -1.90 -9.54 14.33
N ARG A 117 -1.49 -9.08 15.52
CA ARG A 117 -1.16 -9.93 16.68
C ARG A 117 -2.35 -10.47 17.46
N LYS A 118 -3.56 -9.92 17.24
CA LYS A 118 -4.78 -10.28 17.99
C LYS A 118 -5.63 -11.37 17.33
N LYS A 119 -5.29 -11.78 16.10
CA LYS A 119 -5.94 -12.89 15.39
C LYS A 119 -5.18 -14.19 15.62
#